data_AF-S3ICW2-F1
#
_entry.id   AF-S3ICW2-F1
#
_cell.length_a   1.000
_cell.length_b   1.000
_cell.length_c   1.000
_cell.angle_alpha   90.00
_cell.angle_beta   90.00
_cell.angle_gamma   90.00
#
_symmetry.space_group_name_H-M   'P 1'
#
loop_
_entity.id
_entity.type
_entity.pdbx_description
1 polymer ?
#
loop_
_entity_poly.entity_id
_entity_poly.type
_entity_poly.pdbx_seq_one_letter_code
_entity_poly.pdbx_strand_id
1 'polypeptide(L)'
;MSSDHGKIGGSYSAAQSGLRRLMLRLPEHRRRLQSLPGSTSWPFLHELLEAYDEACVALEAFRRKDETSAIIDEYVTVVAELEADIVRELDRIIVWPRD
;
A
#
# COMPACT_ATOMS: atom_id res chain seq x y z
N MET A 1 12.00 -32.79 -8.37
CA MET A 1 11.40 -31.80 -9.29
C MET A 1 11.12 -30.53 -8.49
N SER A 2 12.15 -29.72 -8.25
CA SER A 2 11.99 -28.38 -7.67
C SER A 2 11.72 -27.41 -8.82
N SER A 3 10.48 -26.97 -8.94
CA SER A 3 10.13 -25.87 -9.84
C SER A 3 10.11 -24.59 -9.01
N ASP A 4 11.28 -23.98 -8.93
CA ASP A 4 11.52 -22.63 -8.45
C ASP A 4 10.89 -21.65 -9.47
N HIS A 5 9.57 -21.42 -9.35
CA HIS A 5 8.91 -20.38 -10.13
C HIS A 5 9.09 -19.06 -9.39
N GLY A 6 10.06 -18.29 -9.89
CA GLY A 6 10.33 -16.92 -9.47
C GLY A 6 9.04 -16.10 -9.34
N LYS A 7 8.86 -15.53 -8.15
CA LYS A 7 7.83 -14.55 -7.80
C LYS A 7 8.00 -13.27 -8.63
N ILE A 8 7.63 -13.28 -9.90
CA ILE A 8 7.42 -12.04 -10.67
C ILE A 8 5.98 -11.51 -10.43
N GLY A 9 5.07 -12.35 -9.90
CA GLY A 9 3.68 -11.98 -9.59
C GLY A 9 3.41 -11.52 -8.15
N GLY A 10 4.43 -11.47 -7.29
CA GLY A 10 4.26 -11.14 -5.86
C GLY A 10 4.01 -9.66 -5.61
N SER A 11 4.87 -8.80 -6.15
CA SER A 11 4.90 -7.35 -5.87
C SER A 11 3.71 -6.63 -6.53
N TYR A 12 3.37 -6.96 -7.78
CA TYR A 12 2.18 -6.42 -8.45
C TYR A 12 0.87 -6.80 -7.76
N SER A 13 0.79 -8.02 -7.19
CA SER A 13 -0.37 -8.48 -6.43
C SER A 13 -0.49 -7.76 -5.09
N ALA A 14 0.65 -7.55 -4.39
CA ALA A 14 0.71 -6.81 -3.14
C ALA A 14 0.32 -5.34 -3.33
N ALA A 15 0.87 -4.64 -4.33
CA ALA A 15 0.51 -3.26 -4.64
C ALA A 15 -0.99 -3.11 -4.95
N GLN A 16 -1.58 -4.02 -5.74
CA GLN A 16 -3.02 -4.00 -6.00
C GLN A 16 -3.86 -4.29 -4.75
N SER A 17 -3.40 -5.19 -3.89
CA SER A 17 -4.05 -5.47 -2.60
C SER A 17 -4.01 -4.24 -1.69
N GLY A 18 -2.85 -3.60 -1.58
CA GLY A 18 -2.64 -2.35 -0.87
C GLY A 18 -3.57 -1.24 -1.38
N LEU A 19 -3.67 -1.08 -2.70
CA LEU A 19 -4.58 -0.12 -3.33
C LEU A 19 -6.05 -0.38 -2.94
N ARG A 20 -6.49 -1.64 -2.98
CA ARG A 20 -7.85 -2.02 -2.58
C ARG A 20 -8.12 -1.72 -1.10
N ARG A 21 -7.18 -2.07 -0.22
CA ARG A 21 -7.27 -1.79 1.23
C ARG A 21 -7.35 -0.28 1.48
N LEU A 22 -6.51 0.50 0.79
CA LEU A 22 -6.46 1.94 0.91
C LEU A 22 -7.77 2.60 0.43
N MET A 23 -8.36 2.12 -0.67
CA MET A 23 -9.66 2.61 -1.15
C MET A 23 -10.82 2.37 -0.18
N LEU A 24 -10.71 1.37 0.70
CA LEU A 24 -11.68 1.12 1.77
C LEU A 24 -11.45 2.04 2.96
N ARG A 25 -10.18 2.31 3.30
CA ARG A 25 -9.74 3.19 4.38
C ARG A 25 -9.96 4.68 4.09
N LEU A 26 -9.71 5.11 2.86
CA LEU A 26 -9.77 6.50 2.42
C LEU A 26 -10.84 6.68 1.33
N PRO A 27 -12.14 6.62 1.68
CA PRO A 27 -13.22 6.72 0.71
C PRO A 27 -13.20 8.06 -0.05
N GLU A 28 -12.75 9.14 0.59
CA GLU A 28 -12.64 10.48 0.01
C GLU A 28 -11.64 10.53 -1.16
N HIS A 29 -10.60 9.70 -1.10
CA HIS A 29 -9.53 9.64 -2.11
C HIS A 29 -9.78 8.53 -3.15
N ARG A 30 -10.84 7.74 -2.99
CA ARG A 30 -11.15 6.57 -3.82
C ARG A 30 -11.20 6.89 -5.31
N ARG A 31 -11.85 7.99 -5.72
CA ARG A 31 -11.93 8.39 -7.14
C ARG A 31 -10.55 8.68 -7.73
N ARG A 32 -9.66 9.31 -6.94
CA ARG A 32 -8.28 9.62 -7.35
C ARG A 32 -7.46 8.34 -7.49
N LEU A 33 -7.57 7.45 -6.50
CA LEU A 33 -6.93 6.13 -6.50
C LEU A 33 -7.36 5.25 -7.69
N GLN A 34 -8.64 5.33 -8.10
CA GLN A 34 -9.15 4.61 -9.28
C GLN A 34 -8.63 5.18 -10.61
N SER A 35 -8.30 6.47 -10.65
CA SER A 35 -7.81 7.14 -11.87
C SER A 35 -6.32 6.93 -12.13
N LEU A 36 -5.59 6.28 -11.22
CA LEU A 36 -4.17 6.01 -11.40
C LEU A 36 -3.96 5.09 -12.62
N PRO A 37 -3.14 5.50 -13.60
CA PRO A 37 -2.72 4.59 -14.65
C PRO A 37 -1.95 3.42 -14.01
N GLY A 38 -2.19 2.21 -14.49
CA GLY A 38 -1.64 0.99 -13.89
C GLY A 38 -0.13 1.11 -13.61
N SER A 39 0.27 0.66 -12.42
CA SER A 39 1.60 0.34 -11.85
C SER A 39 2.87 0.90 -12.52
N THR A 40 3.02 0.80 -13.84
CA THR A 40 4.23 1.14 -14.59
C THR A 40 4.56 2.63 -14.67
N SER A 41 3.60 3.53 -14.44
CA SER A 41 3.88 4.97 -14.59
C SER A 41 4.50 5.63 -13.35
N TRP A 42 4.43 4.99 -12.18
CA TRP A 42 4.83 5.58 -10.89
C TRP A 42 5.46 4.53 -9.96
N PRO A 43 6.75 4.15 -10.19
CA PRO A 43 7.41 3.08 -9.44
C PRO A 43 7.42 3.31 -7.93
N PHE A 44 7.62 4.56 -7.48
CA PHE A 44 7.63 4.89 -6.06
C PHE A 44 6.26 4.71 -5.40
N LEU A 45 5.18 5.13 -6.08
CA LEU A 45 3.81 4.88 -5.58
C LEU A 45 3.51 3.38 -5.50
N HIS A 46 4.03 2.59 -6.43
CA HIS A 46 3.90 1.14 -6.41
C HIS A 46 4.57 0.53 -5.18
N GLU A 47 5.82 0.93 -4.88
CA GLU A 47 6.55 0.51 -3.68
C GLU A 47 5.81 0.88 -2.39
N LEU A 48 5.25 2.10 -2.32
CA LEU A 48 4.44 2.52 -1.17
C LEU A 48 3.18 1.66 -0.98
N LEU A 49 2.51 1.29 -2.09
CA LEU A 49 1.34 0.42 -2.04
C LEU A 49 1.69 -1.01 -1.59
N GLU A 50 2.86 -1.52 -1.98
CA GLU A 50 3.37 -2.81 -1.49
C GLU A 50 3.65 -2.76 0.00
N ALA A 51 4.42 -1.76 0.45
CA ALA A 51 4.74 -1.56 1.86
C ALA A 51 3.48 -1.41 2.72
N TYR A 52 2.46 -0.71 2.19
CA TYR A 52 1.16 -0.57 2.84
C TYR A 52 0.41 -1.91 3.00
N ASP A 53 0.40 -2.76 1.96
CA ASP A 53 -0.20 -4.09 2.07
C ASP A 53 0.53 -4.95 3.10
N GLU A 54 1.87 -4.95 3.08
CA GLU A 54 2.70 -5.68 4.03
C GLU A 54 2.46 -5.23 5.48
N ALA A 55 2.43 -3.91 5.72
CA ALA A 55 2.16 -3.34 7.04
C ALA A 55 0.75 -3.73 7.54
N CYS A 56 -0.26 -3.70 6.67
CA CYS A 56 -1.61 -4.14 7.00
C CYS A 56 -1.66 -5.63 7.36
N VAL A 57 -0.99 -6.48 6.58
CA VAL A 57 -0.93 -7.94 6.83
C VAL A 57 -0.21 -8.24 8.15
N ALA A 58 0.89 -7.54 8.44
CA ALA A 58 1.63 -7.67 9.69
C ALA A 58 0.78 -7.25 10.89
N LEU A 59 0.12 -6.08 10.81
CA LEU A 59 -0.76 -5.58 11.87
C LEU A 59 -1.91 -6.54 12.16
N GLU A 60 -2.54 -7.09 11.11
CA GLU A 60 -3.58 -8.12 11.28
C GLU A 60 -3.03 -9.40 11.94
N ALA A 61 -1.80 -9.81 11.59
CA ALA A 61 -1.17 -10.96 12.20
C ALA A 61 -0.87 -10.74 13.69
N PHE A 62 -0.37 -9.57 14.07
CA PHE A 62 -0.11 -9.23 15.47
C PHE A 62 -1.40 -9.16 16.29
N ARG A 63 -2.46 -8.58 15.74
CA ARG A 63 -3.79 -8.58 16.38
C ARG A 63 -4.34 -10.00 16.58
N ARG A 64 -4.10 -10.92 15.64
CA ARG A 64 -4.52 -12.32 15.77
C ARG A 64 -3.69 -13.12 16.77
N LYS A 65 -2.42 -12.75 16.95
CA LYS A 65 -1.49 -13.41 17.88
C LYS A 65 -1.56 -12.85 19.31
N ASP A 66 -2.41 -11.85 19.54
CA ASP A 66 -2.51 -11.13 20.82
C ASP A 66 -1.15 -10.57 21.27
N GLU A 67 -0.40 -10.02 20.31
CA GLU A 67 0.86 -9.34 20.60
C GLU A 67 0.63 -8.11 21.49
N THR A 68 1.71 -7.62 22.11
CA THR A 68 1.63 -6.48 23.02
C THR A 68 1.00 -5.24 22.35
N SER A 69 0.24 -4.46 23.12
CA SER A 69 -0.36 -3.21 22.65
C SER A 69 0.68 -2.25 22.05
N ALA A 70 1.90 -2.24 22.59
CA ALA A 70 3.00 -1.42 22.08
C ALA A 70 3.38 -1.76 20.62
N ILE A 71 3.51 -3.05 20.28
CA ILE A 71 3.82 -3.49 18.91
C ILE A 71 2.66 -3.17 17.97
N ILE A 72 1.42 -3.36 18.43
CA ILE A 72 0.22 -3.04 17.66
C ILE A 72 0.15 -1.53 17.38
N ASP A 73 0.40 -0.69 18.39
CA ASP A 73 0.36 0.77 18.27
C ASP A 73 1.46 1.31 17.34
N GLU A 74 2.66 0.71 17.39
CA GLU A 74 3.75 1.01 16.45
C GLU A 74 3.32 0.72 15.01
N TYR A 75 2.77 -0.47 14.75
CA TYR A 75 2.31 -0.81 13.39
C TYR A 75 1.08 -0.02 12.95
N VAL A 76 0.21 0.39 13.86
CA VAL A 76 -0.87 1.35 13.56
C VAL A 76 -0.28 2.67 13.09
N THR A 77 0.78 3.15 13.75
CA THR A 77 1.48 4.38 13.38
C THR A 77 2.12 4.25 12.01
N VAL A 78 2.85 3.17 11.75
CA VAL A 78 3.45 2.88 10.43
C VAL A 78 2.40 2.86 9.32
N VAL A 79 1.25 2.21 9.55
CA VAL A 79 0.15 2.19 8.59
C VAL A 79 -0.36 3.60 8.31
N ALA A 80 -0.51 4.44 9.34
CA ALA A 80 -0.96 5.83 9.17
C ALA A 80 0.05 6.72 8.44
N GLU A 81 1.35 6.52 8.69
CA GLU A 81 2.43 7.23 7.99
C GLU A 81 2.46 6.88 6.50
N LEU A 82 2.33 5.58 6.16
CA LEU A 82 2.22 5.12 4.78
C LEU A 82 0.97 5.69 4.09
N GLU A 83 -0.19 5.75 4.78
CA GLU A 83 -1.39 6.41 4.24
C GLU A 83 -1.14 7.88 3.92
N ALA A 84 -0.46 8.60 4.80
CA ALA A 84 -0.13 10.02 4.59
C ALA A 84 0.84 10.22 3.42
N ASP A 85 1.86 9.37 3.29
CA ASP A 85 2.84 9.46 2.20
C ASP A 85 2.23 9.11 0.84
N ILE A 86 1.34 8.12 0.79
CA ILE A 86 0.59 7.81 -0.42
C ILE A 86 -0.29 9.00 -0.83
N VAL A 87 -0.99 9.64 0.11
CA VAL A 87 -1.80 10.83 -0.20
C VAL A 87 -0.94 12.00 -0.71
N ARG A 88 0.22 12.24 -0.09
CA ARG A 88 1.17 13.26 -0.55
C ARG A 88 1.65 12.99 -1.97
N GLU A 89 1.97 11.74 -2.29
CA GLU A 89 2.42 11.36 -3.62
C GLU A 89 1.28 11.46 -4.64
N LEU A 90 0.04 11.11 -4.27
CA LEU A 90 -1.14 11.33 -5.12
C LEU A 90 -1.34 12.81 -5.47
N ASP A 91 -1.22 13.69 -4.48
CA ASP A 91 -1.35 15.12 -4.71
C ASP A 91 -0.22 15.63 -5.62
N ARG A 92 1.01 15.11 -5.46
CA ARG A 92 2.12 15.42 -6.36
C ARG A 92 1.87 14.98 -7.80
N ILE A 93 1.31 13.78 -7.97
CA ILE A 93 0.98 13.20 -9.29
C ILE A 93 -0.08 14.05 -10.02
N ILE A 94 -1.10 14.49 -9.29
CA ILE A 94 -2.25 15.21 -9.83
C ILE A 94 -1.90 16.68 -10.14
N VAL A 95 -0.97 17.26 -9.39
CA VAL A 95 -0.58 18.69 -9.53
C VAL A 95 0.43 18.92 -10.66
N TRP A 96 1.09 17.88 -11.20
CA TRP A 96 2.09 18.06 -12.26
C TRP A 96 1.47 18.10 -13.67
N PRO A 97 1.57 19.22 -14.44
CA PRO A 97 1.29 19.21 -15.86
C PRO A 97 2.46 18.52 -16.58
N ARG A 98 2.17 17.47 -17.35
CA ARG A 98 3.12 17.02 -18.38
C ARG A 98 3.07 18.05 -19.51
N ASP A 99 3.99 19.01 -19.47
CA ASP A 99 4.37 19.82 -20.64
C ASP A 99 5.24 18.99 -21.59
#